data_AF-A0A183D852-F1
#
_entry.id   AF-A0A183D852-F1
#
_cell.length_a   1.000
_cell.length_b   1.000
_cell.length_c   1.000
_cell.angle_alpha   90.00
_cell.angle_beta   90.00
_cell.angle_gamma   90.00
#
_symmetry.space_group_name_H-M   'P 1'
#
loop_
_entity.id
_entity.type
_entity.pdbx_description
1 polymer ?
#
loop_
_entity_poly.entity_id
_entity_poly.type
_entity_poly.pdbx_seq_one_letter_code
_entity_poly.pdbx_strand_id
1 'polypeptide(L)'
;MVNEWTNHEGINSPDDSVEANNNMKGSRRRGAPHAQYTRGIDVQNVTLQGCGEFSVWEFGGYEPYHMAYDHFVGNTDCVHVIVYRCIDPTEVQYKQVLYWMNFLKGRVTPSEPIGHCGIISRRSKVVIIGSHATPALFPQKNSDGEYVSSDGDAMLKTIRLRFETHFDIHDQLILLDSTQTSCPGMKSLKNYLSKARESILSRLQKPLGLLDTTVQYISGVRKQHAHFPVITWPHFTTLVRNEVNPLAGDNHCRQLIQQLQLIGEVYIFLL
;
A
#
# COMPACT_ATOMS: atom_id res chain seq x y z
N MET A 1 16.69 -14.51 -24.68
CA MET A 1 17.82 -14.28 -25.60
C MET A 1 19.01 -13.95 -24.74
N VAL A 2 20.04 -14.80 -24.74
CA VAL A 2 21.22 -14.68 -23.87
C VAL A 2 22.23 -13.74 -24.53
N ASN A 3 22.96 -12.96 -23.73
CA ASN A 3 24.37 -12.62 -23.98
C ASN A 3 25.01 -12.11 -22.68
N GLU A 4 26.34 -12.12 -22.65
CA GLU A 4 27.11 -12.50 -21.47
C GLU A 4 28.37 -11.61 -21.28
N TRP A 5 28.81 -11.49 -20.02
CA TRP A 5 30.13 -11.09 -19.48
C TRP A 5 30.89 -9.80 -19.92
N THR A 6 31.25 -9.04 -18.88
CA THR A 6 32.54 -8.34 -18.60
C THR A 6 33.08 -7.19 -19.45
N ASN A 7 33.43 -6.10 -18.75
CA ASN A 7 34.85 -5.73 -18.60
C ASN A 7 35.14 -5.03 -17.25
N HIS A 8 36.34 -5.25 -16.72
CA HIS A 8 36.94 -4.54 -15.56
C HIS A 8 38.10 -3.66 -16.06
N GLU A 9 38.72 -2.89 -15.15
CA GLU A 9 39.80 -1.87 -15.33
C GLU A 9 39.29 -0.43 -15.51
N GLY A 10 39.91 0.61 -14.93
CA GLY A 10 41.11 0.66 -14.07
C GLY A 10 41.21 1.98 -13.29
N ILE A 11 42.13 2.04 -12.31
CA ILE A 11 42.31 3.15 -11.36
C ILE A 11 43.40 4.12 -11.86
N ASN A 12 43.22 5.44 -11.68
CA ASN A 12 44.29 6.36 -11.23
C ASN A 12 43.78 7.75 -10.81
N SER A 13 44.45 8.30 -9.80
CA SER A 13 44.41 9.69 -9.27
C SER A 13 45.89 10.16 -9.18
N PRO A 14 46.28 11.32 -8.62
CA PRO A 14 45.52 12.49 -8.11
C PRO A 14 45.84 13.72 -9.03
N ASP A 15 45.91 15.00 -8.63
CA ASP A 15 45.76 15.71 -7.34
C ASP A 15 45.38 17.20 -7.60
N ASP A 16 44.96 17.91 -6.55
CA ASP A 16 45.20 19.35 -6.35
C ASP A 16 44.73 19.77 -4.94
N SER A 17 45.68 19.89 -4.01
CA SER A 17 45.52 20.56 -2.72
C SER A 17 45.21 22.05 -2.92
N VAL A 18 44.44 22.76 -2.09
CA VAL A 18 44.74 23.04 -0.67
C VAL A 18 43.50 23.56 0.12
N GLU A 19 43.71 23.65 1.44
CA GLU A 19 42.96 24.38 2.47
C GLU A 19 41.75 23.70 3.14
N ALA A 20 41.84 23.69 4.48
CA ALA A 20 41.00 22.92 5.37
C ALA A 20 39.84 23.76 5.90
N ASN A 21 38.64 23.16 5.98
CA ASN A 21 37.60 23.67 6.87
C ASN A 21 36.81 22.52 7.49
N ASN A 22 37.13 22.19 8.75
CA ASN A 22 36.57 21.06 9.51
C ASN A 22 35.16 21.33 10.05
N ASN A 23 34.25 21.84 9.23
CA ASN A 23 32.86 22.08 9.65
C ASN A 23 31.81 21.80 8.56
N MET A 24 31.95 20.68 7.87
CA MET A 24 30.86 20.12 7.06
C MET A 24 30.52 18.70 7.53
N LYS A 25 29.71 18.60 8.59
CA LYS A 25 28.97 17.35 8.87
C LYS A 25 28.18 17.03 7.62
N GLY A 26 28.64 16.02 6.88
CA GLY A 26 28.10 15.71 5.57
C GLY A 26 26.60 15.55 5.63
N SER A 27 25.88 16.49 5.01
CA SER A 27 24.51 16.26 4.57
C SER A 27 24.58 15.13 3.57
N ARG A 28 24.44 13.89 4.07
CA ARG A 28 24.18 12.71 3.25
C ARG A 28 22.88 13.03 2.54
N ARG A 29 22.98 13.57 1.31
CA ARG A 29 21.85 13.69 0.39
C ARG A 29 21.22 12.30 0.36
N ARG A 30 20.01 12.19 0.92
CA ARG A 30 19.26 10.95 0.94
C ARG A 30 19.00 10.62 -0.53
N GLY A 31 19.78 9.69 -1.07
CA GLY A 31 19.64 9.27 -2.46
C GLY A 31 18.37 8.45 -2.64
N ALA A 32 17.90 8.34 -3.88
CA ALA A 32 16.91 7.33 -4.22
C ALA A 32 17.44 5.92 -3.86
N PRO A 33 16.61 5.00 -3.32
CA PRO A 33 17.09 3.68 -2.88
C PRO A 33 17.70 2.83 -4.01
N HIS A 34 17.15 2.95 -5.23
CA HIS A 34 17.67 2.39 -6.48
C HIS A 34 17.02 3.15 -7.66
N ALA A 35 17.46 2.92 -8.90
CA ALA A 35 16.94 3.63 -10.07
C ALA A 35 15.46 3.30 -10.41
N GLN A 36 15.00 2.10 -10.05
CA GLN A 36 13.68 1.53 -10.36
C GLN A 36 12.67 1.62 -9.20
N TYR A 37 12.91 2.49 -8.22
CA TYR A 37 11.98 2.69 -7.11
C TYR A 37 10.70 3.42 -7.55
N THR A 38 9.56 3.07 -6.96
CA THR A 38 8.29 3.78 -7.12
C THR A 38 8.45 5.23 -6.65
N ARG A 39 8.11 6.19 -7.50
CA ARG A 39 8.34 7.62 -7.25
C ARG A 39 7.08 8.26 -6.67
N GLY A 40 7.03 8.40 -5.36
CA GLY A 40 5.84 8.87 -4.66
C GLY A 40 4.81 7.75 -4.60
N ILE A 41 3.61 8.00 -5.11
CA ILE A 41 2.51 7.04 -5.11
C ILE A 41 2.22 6.63 -6.55
N ASP A 42 2.21 5.34 -6.83
CA ASP A 42 1.64 4.79 -8.06
C ASP A 42 0.26 4.17 -7.77
N VAL A 43 -0.69 4.35 -8.67
CA VAL A 43 -2.09 3.93 -8.48
C VAL A 43 -2.57 3.19 -9.72
N GLN A 44 -2.95 1.93 -9.56
CA GLN A 44 -3.37 1.04 -10.63
C GLN A 44 -4.66 0.29 -10.25
N ASN A 45 -5.65 0.27 -11.14
CA ASN A 45 -6.79 -0.64 -11.00
C ASN A 45 -6.43 -1.98 -11.66
N VAL A 46 -6.50 -3.08 -10.90
CA VAL A 46 -6.07 -4.41 -11.32
C VAL A 46 -7.16 -5.45 -11.08
N THR A 47 -7.42 -6.29 -12.07
CA THR A 47 -8.35 -7.43 -11.95
C THR A 47 -7.58 -8.69 -11.58
N LEU A 48 -7.70 -9.11 -10.33
CA LEU A 48 -7.11 -10.35 -9.83
C LEU A 48 -8.07 -11.51 -10.06
N GLN A 49 -7.68 -12.46 -10.91
CA GLN A 49 -8.47 -13.66 -11.19
C GLN A 49 -8.88 -14.38 -9.88
N GLY A 50 -10.18 -14.66 -9.74
CA GLY A 50 -10.77 -15.28 -8.54
C GLY A 50 -10.88 -14.38 -7.29
N CYS A 51 -10.42 -13.13 -7.35
CA CYS A 51 -10.49 -12.18 -6.24
C CYS A 51 -11.33 -10.93 -6.58
N GLY A 52 -11.43 -10.57 -7.86
CA GLY A 52 -12.13 -9.38 -8.34
C GLY A 52 -11.19 -8.21 -8.64
N GLU A 53 -11.77 -7.03 -8.79
CA GLU A 53 -11.04 -5.78 -9.05
C GLU A 53 -10.58 -5.11 -7.75
N PHE A 54 -9.38 -4.53 -7.78
CA PHE A 54 -8.76 -3.78 -6.70
C PHE A 54 -8.11 -2.50 -7.24
N SER A 55 -8.29 -1.37 -6.56
CA SER A 55 -7.41 -0.22 -6.73
C SER A 55 -6.19 -0.41 -5.83
N VAL A 56 -5.01 -0.56 -6.43
CA VAL A 56 -3.73 -0.79 -5.74
C VAL A 56 -2.96 0.52 -5.70
N TRP A 57 -2.57 0.91 -4.49
CA TRP A 57 -1.83 2.14 -4.19
C TRP A 57 -0.45 1.74 -3.67
N GLU A 58 0.57 1.85 -4.50
CA GLU A 58 1.96 1.55 -4.12
C GLU A 58 2.67 2.81 -3.64
N PHE A 59 3.24 2.75 -2.43
CA PHE A 59 3.93 3.85 -1.78
C PHE A 59 5.44 3.63 -1.82
N GLY A 60 6.16 4.48 -2.57
CA GLY A 60 7.61 4.35 -2.71
C GLY A 60 8.38 4.65 -1.42
N GLY A 61 9.30 3.77 -1.02
CA GLY A 61 10.07 3.88 0.24
C GLY A 61 11.13 4.98 0.32
N TYR A 62 11.01 6.06 -0.46
CA TYR A 62 11.92 7.20 -0.38
C TYR A 62 11.46 8.17 0.73
N GLU A 63 12.22 8.19 1.83
CA GLU A 63 11.83 8.84 3.10
C GLU A 63 11.24 10.27 2.97
N PRO A 64 11.75 11.18 2.11
CA PRO A 64 11.16 12.50 1.91
C PRO A 64 9.70 12.52 1.42
N TYR A 65 9.21 11.44 0.80
CA TYR A 65 7.79 11.34 0.39
C TYR A 65 6.86 10.90 1.54
N HIS A 66 7.39 10.34 2.63
CA HIS A 66 6.56 9.77 3.70
C HIS A 66 5.69 10.83 4.40
N MET A 67 6.13 12.09 4.40
CA MET A 67 5.34 13.23 4.90
C MET A 67 4.11 13.59 4.03
N ALA A 68 4.02 13.08 2.80
CA ALA A 68 2.88 13.27 1.92
C ALA A 68 1.94 12.04 1.90
N TYR A 69 2.44 10.84 2.22
CA TYR A 69 1.63 9.61 2.29
C TYR A 69 0.62 9.63 3.44
N ASP A 70 0.99 10.33 4.50
CA ASP A 70 0.13 11.21 5.32
C ASP A 70 -1.28 11.45 4.76
N HIS A 71 -1.33 12.07 3.57
CA HIS A 71 -2.51 12.39 2.77
C HIS A 71 -3.48 11.22 2.57
N PHE A 72 -2.94 10.04 2.28
CA PHE A 72 -3.61 8.96 1.53
C PHE A 72 -3.81 7.69 2.35
N VAL A 73 -3.13 7.58 3.49
CA VAL A 73 -3.23 6.47 4.43
C VAL A 73 -4.17 6.87 5.56
N GLY A 74 -5.23 6.08 5.79
CA GLY A 74 -6.22 6.34 6.85
C GLY A 74 -7.56 5.65 6.64
N ASN A 75 -7.88 5.24 5.42
CA ASN A 75 -9.07 4.44 5.14
C ASN A 75 -8.97 3.04 5.80
N THR A 76 -9.94 2.67 6.61
CA THR A 76 -10.03 1.34 7.26
C THR A 76 -10.70 0.28 6.38
N ASP A 77 -11.22 0.70 5.23
CA ASP A 77 -12.00 -0.12 4.29
C ASP A 77 -11.15 -0.61 3.12
N CYS A 78 -9.86 -0.83 3.38
CA CYS A 78 -8.88 -1.42 2.47
C CYS A 78 -8.06 -2.53 3.15
N VAL A 79 -7.15 -3.15 2.37
CA VAL A 79 -6.16 -4.11 2.87
C VAL A 79 -4.78 -3.47 2.76
N HIS A 80 -4.07 -3.30 3.88
CA HIS A 80 -2.68 -2.89 3.86
C HIS A 80 -1.77 -4.11 3.65
N VAL A 81 -0.93 -4.05 2.64
CA VAL A 81 0.06 -5.09 2.34
C VAL A 81 1.44 -4.54 2.70
N ILE A 82 2.07 -5.10 3.74
CA ILE A 82 3.42 -4.71 4.17
C ILE A 82 4.40 -5.73 3.63
N VAL A 83 5.27 -5.31 2.71
CA VAL A 83 6.28 -6.16 2.09
C VAL A 83 7.66 -5.82 2.67
N TYR A 84 8.41 -6.86 3.08
CA TYR A 84 9.83 -6.77 3.40
C TYR A 84 10.63 -7.76 2.54
N ARG A 85 11.97 -7.72 2.58
CA ARG A 85 12.83 -8.65 1.83
C ARG A 85 13.38 -9.75 2.74
N CYS A 86 13.16 -11.02 2.39
CA CYS A 86 13.69 -12.17 3.13
C CYS A 86 15.23 -12.28 3.10
N ILE A 87 15.89 -11.61 2.16
CA ILE A 87 17.35 -11.52 2.06
C ILE A 87 17.97 -10.53 3.06
N ASP A 88 17.17 -9.64 3.68
CA ASP A 88 17.67 -8.74 4.72
C ASP A 88 17.85 -9.49 6.06
N PRO A 89 18.81 -9.10 6.93
CA PRO A 89 18.94 -9.71 8.26
C PRO A 89 17.67 -9.56 9.10
N THR A 90 17.34 -10.54 9.96
CA THR A 90 16.10 -10.60 10.75
C THR A 90 15.80 -9.32 11.53
N GLU A 91 16.81 -8.67 12.10
CA GLU A 91 16.66 -7.38 12.79
C GLU A 91 16.21 -6.25 11.84
N VAL A 92 16.71 -6.24 10.60
CA VAL A 92 16.34 -5.28 9.57
C VAL A 92 14.92 -5.54 9.07
N GLN A 93 14.54 -6.81 8.84
CA GLN A 93 13.17 -7.21 8.52
C GLN A 93 12.18 -6.70 9.59
N TYR A 94 12.49 -6.96 10.87
CA TYR A 94 11.68 -6.51 12.00
C TYR A 94 11.57 -4.98 12.05
N LYS A 95 12.66 -4.24 11.87
CA LYS A 95 12.66 -2.77 11.84
C LYS A 95 11.83 -2.22 10.67
N GLN A 96 11.90 -2.82 9.48
CA GLN A 96 11.09 -2.41 8.31
C GLN A 96 9.59 -2.61 8.57
N VAL A 97 9.18 -3.80 9.03
CA VAL A 97 7.78 -4.10 9.34
C VAL A 97 7.28 -3.21 10.49
N LEU A 98 8.06 -3.05 11.55
CA LEU A 98 7.72 -2.19 12.69
C LEU A 98 7.59 -0.72 12.29
N TYR A 99 8.43 -0.22 11.38
CA TYR A 99 8.30 1.14 10.84
C TYR A 99 6.94 1.35 10.18
N TRP A 100 6.58 0.51 9.21
CA TRP A 100 5.31 0.64 8.49
C TRP A 100 4.09 0.41 9.38
N MET A 101 4.14 -0.53 10.32
CA MET A 101 3.05 -0.73 11.29
C MET A 101 2.83 0.50 12.19
N ASN A 102 3.90 1.18 12.64
CA ASN A 102 3.76 2.44 13.38
C ASN A 102 3.30 3.60 12.46
N PHE A 103 3.74 3.64 11.20
CA PHE A 103 3.30 4.63 10.22
C PHE A 103 1.78 4.53 9.99
N LEU A 104 1.28 3.33 9.68
CA LEU A 104 -0.16 3.07 9.56
C LEU A 104 -0.91 3.42 10.85
N LYS A 105 -0.38 3.00 12.02
CA LYS A 105 -1.00 3.26 13.32
C LYS A 105 -1.18 4.76 13.59
N GLY A 106 -0.22 5.59 13.18
CA GLY A 106 -0.31 7.05 13.33
C GLY A 106 -1.41 7.71 12.48
N ARG A 107 -2.07 6.96 11.59
CA ARG A 107 -3.09 7.46 10.65
C ARG A 107 -4.48 6.85 10.83
N VAL A 108 -4.61 5.74 11.53
CA VAL A 108 -5.92 5.15 11.86
C VAL A 108 -6.50 5.91 13.06
N THR A 109 -7.40 6.85 12.78
CA THR A 109 -8.22 7.49 13.82
C THR A 109 -9.08 6.42 14.51
N PRO A 110 -9.05 6.29 15.85
CA PRO A 110 -9.91 5.35 16.56
C PRO A 110 -11.38 5.65 16.31
N SER A 111 -12.11 4.72 15.68
CA SER A 111 -13.56 4.86 15.50
C SER A 111 -14.30 4.36 16.74
N GLU A 112 -15.11 5.22 17.34
CA GLU A 112 -16.02 4.81 18.41
C GLU A 112 -17.17 3.93 17.88
N PRO A 113 -17.72 3.00 18.70
CA PRO A 113 -17.28 2.67 20.05
C PRO A 113 -16.01 1.81 20.06
N ILE A 114 -15.16 2.05 21.07
CA ILE A 114 -14.05 1.17 21.41
C ILE A 114 -14.62 -0.02 22.21
N GLY A 115 -14.32 -1.24 21.76
CA GLY A 115 -14.77 -2.48 22.38
C GLY A 115 -13.94 -2.91 23.59
N HIS A 116 -14.26 -4.09 24.10
CA HIS A 116 -13.52 -4.70 25.21
C HIS A 116 -12.01 -4.81 24.91
N CYS A 117 -11.16 -4.69 25.94
CA CYS A 117 -9.70 -4.63 25.82
C CYS A 117 -9.14 -3.55 24.88
N GLY A 118 -9.89 -2.46 24.62
CA GLY A 118 -9.42 -1.37 23.76
C GLY A 118 -9.44 -1.70 22.25
N ILE A 119 -10.16 -2.75 21.86
CA ILE A 119 -10.26 -3.19 20.46
C ILE A 119 -11.15 -2.23 19.68
N ILE A 120 -10.61 -1.59 18.65
CA ILE A 120 -11.41 -0.75 17.74
C ILE A 120 -12.38 -1.65 16.96
N SER A 121 -13.64 -1.24 16.84
CA SER A 121 -14.70 -2.03 16.18
C SER A 121 -14.53 -2.15 14.66
N ARG A 122 -13.81 -1.22 14.02
CA ARG A 122 -13.43 -1.24 12.60
C ARG A 122 -11.91 -1.13 12.44
N ARG A 123 -11.20 -2.26 12.55
CA ARG A 123 -9.75 -2.34 12.30
C ARG A 123 -9.47 -2.51 10.81
N SER A 124 -8.48 -1.79 10.27
CA SER A 124 -7.96 -2.06 8.92
C SER A 124 -7.38 -3.46 8.84
N LYS A 125 -7.54 -4.13 7.70
CA LYS A 125 -6.92 -5.44 7.46
C LYS A 125 -5.45 -5.27 7.08
N VAL A 126 -4.58 -6.10 7.64
CA VAL A 126 -3.14 -6.06 7.37
C VAL A 126 -2.62 -7.46 7.07
N VAL A 127 -1.83 -7.59 6.00
CA VAL A 127 -1.04 -8.79 5.71
C VAL A 127 0.43 -8.43 5.58
N ILE A 128 1.29 -9.26 6.17
CA ILE A 128 2.75 -9.10 6.14
C ILE A 128 3.33 -10.14 5.19
N ILE A 129 4.20 -9.70 4.29
CA ILE A 129 4.75 -10.50 3.19
C ILE A 129 6.28 -10.44 3.21
N GLY A 130 6.91 -11.61 3.25
CA GLY A 130 8.34 -11.75 3.00
C GLY A 130 8.60 -12.04 1.52
N SER A 131 9.04 -11.03 0.77
CA SER A 131 9.43 -11.17 -0.65
C SER A 131 10.84 -11.78 -0.80
N HIS A 132 11.20 -12.19 -2.02
CA HIS A 132 12.49 -12.83 -2.31
C HIS A 132 12.70 -14.15 -1.54
N ALA A 133 11.62 -14.86 -1.22
CA ALA A 133 11.69 -16.17 -0.59
C ALA A 133 12.23 -17.20 -1.60
N THR A 134 13.29 -17.94 -1.23
CA THR A 134 13.92 -18.96 -2.08
C THR A 134 14.14 -20.25 -1.30
N PRO A 135 14.33 -21.41 -1.97
CA PRO A 135 14.64 -22.67 -1.29
C PRO A 135 15.94 -22.64 -0.49
N ALA A 136 16.87 -21.73 -0.83
CA ALA A 136 18.13 -21.56 -0.12
C ALA A 136 17.96 -20.83 1.23
N LEU A 137 16.99 -19.90 1.32
CA LEU A 137 16.64 -19.20 2.56
C LEU A 137 15.65 -20.03 3.41
N PHE A 138 14.70 -20.68 2.74
CA PHE A 138 13.63 -21.45 3.38
C PHE A 138 13.58 -22.86 2.77
N PRO A 139 14.43 -23.79 3.25
CA PRO A 139 14.47 -25.15 2.72
C PRO A 139 13.23 -25.98 3.11
N GLN A 140 12.50 -25.56 4.14
CA GLN A 140 11.30 -26.23 4.64
C GLN A 140 10.03 -25.64 4.03
N LYS A 141 9.02 -26.49 3.85
CA LYS A 141 7.70 -26.13 3.34
C LYS A 141 6.57 -26.79 4.13
N ASN A 142 5.40 -26.15 4.15
CA ASN A 142 4.19 -26.72 4.73
C ASN A 142 3.48 -27.71 3.77
N SER A 143 2.35 -28.27 4.21
CA SER A 143 1.48 -29.17 3.43
C SER A 143 1.01 -28.58 2.10
N ASP A 144 0.88 -27.26 2.03
CA ASP A 144 0.38 -26.51 0.88
C ASP A 144 1.51 -26.05 -0.07
N GLY A 145 2.76 -26.43 0.24
CA GLY A 145 3.96 -26.15 -0.57
C GLY A 145 4.55 -24.76 -0.35
N GLU A 146 4.05 -24.00 0.62
CA GLU A 146 4.54 -22.67 0.99
C GLU A 146 5.81 -22.77 1.84
N TYR A 147 6.70 -21.80 1.70
CA TYR A 147 7.87 -21.68 2.58
C TYR A 147 7.45 -21.35 4.01
N VAL A 148 8.20 -21.87 4.99
CA VAL A 148 7.98 -21.59 6.42
C VAL A 148 9.24 -20.97 7.06
N SER A 149 9.05 -20.17 8.11
CA SER A 149 10.15 -19.51 8.83
C SER A 149 9.81 -19.33 10.32
N SER A 150 10.55 -20.02 11.20
CA SER A 150 10.41 -19.89 12.66
C SER A 150 10.60 -18.44 13.14
N ASP A 151 11.58 -17.76 12.56
CA ASP A 151 11.96 -16.40 12.92
C ASP A 151 10.92 -15.39 12.40
N GLY A 152 10.40 -15.65 11.20
CA GLY A 152 9.28 -14.91 10.62
C GLY A 152 8.00 -15.05 11.44
N ASP A 153 7.69 -16.27 11.90
CA ASP A 153 6.54 -16.54 12.78
C ASP A 153 6.69 -15.89 14.16
N ALA A 154 7.91 -15.87 14.72
CA ALA A 154 8.22 -15.18 15.97
C ALA A 154 8.08 -13.65 15.83
N MET A 155 8.55 -13.08 14.71
CA MET A 155 8.30 -11.68 14.35
C MET A 155 6.80 -11.42 14.23
N LEU A 156 6.04 -12.25 13.50
CA LEU A 156 4.61 -12.06 13.30
C LEU A 156 3.84 -12.09 14.63
N LYS A 157 4.14 -13.04 15.52
CA LYS A 157 3.55 -13.09 16.88
C LYS A 157 3.81 -11.81 17.66
N THR A 158 5.04 -11.29 17.62
CA THR A 158 5.44 -10.04 18.29
C THR A 158 4.70 -8.83 17.72
N ILE A 159 4.58 -8.75 16.39
CA ILE A 159 3.86 -7.66 15.71
C ILE A 159 2.35 -7.74 16.00
N ARG A 160 1.74 -8.94 15.96
CA ARG A 160 0.33 -9.13 16.33
C ARG A 160 0.05 -8.68 17.75
N LEU A 161 0.81 -9.16 18.75
CA LEU A 161 0.67 -8.75 20.16
C LEU A 161 0.79 -7.23 20.36
N ARG A 162 1.63 -6.55 19.59
CA ARG A 162 1.83 -5.09 19.68
C ARG A 162 0.71 -4.26 19.04
N PHE A 163 -0.01 -4.81 18.05
CA PHE A 163 -0.83 -4.03 17.14
C PHE A 163 -2.28 -4.56 16.94
N GLU A 164 -2.63 -5.71 17.51
CA GLU A 164 -3.95 -6.35 17.38
C GLU A 164 -5.14 -5.49 17.83
N THR A 165 -4.95 -4.56 18.77
CA THR A 165 -6.00 -3.61 19.17
C THR A 165 -6.37 -2.60 18.06
N HIS A 166 -5.46 -2.38 17.11
CA HIS A 166 -5.58 -1.38 16.04
C HIS A 166 -5.85 -2.02 14.67
N PHE A 167 -5.29 -3.21 14.42
CA PHE A 167 -5.30 -3.86 13.10
C PHE A 167 -5.84 -5.29 13.15
N ASP A 168 -6.55 -5.68 12.09
CA ASP A 168 -6.95 -7.06 11.81
C ASP A 168 -5.83 -7.74 10.99
N ILE A 169 -4.80 -8.19 11.70
CA ILE A 169 -3.56 -8.71 11.11
C ILE A 169 -3.71 -10.21 10.81
N HIS A 170 -3.41 -10.61 9.58
CA HIS A 170 -3.37 -12.02 9.17
C HIS A 170 -2.48 -12.83 10.13
N ASP A 171 -3.00 -13.96 10.55
CA ASP A 171 -2.42 -14.92 11.47
C ASP A 171 -1.23 -15.72 10.89
N GLN A 172 -1.04 -15.70 9.57
CA GLN A 172 0.05 -16.38 8.87
C GLN A 172 0.94 -15.37 8.11
N LEU A 173 2.24 -15.66 8.07
CA LEU A 173 3.23 -14.92 7.28
C LEU A 173 3.28 -15.52 5.87
N ILE A 174 3.08 -14.69 4.84
CA ILE A 174 3.13 -15.15 3.46
C ILE A 174 4.56 -14.94 2.92
N LEU A 175 5.26 -16.04 2.64
CA LEU A 175 6.60 -16.01 2.02
C LEU A 175 6.50 -16.22 0.51
N LEU A 176 7.03 -15.26 -0.25
CA LEU A 176 6.74 -15.06 -1.67
C LEU A 176 8.01 -14.99 -2.51
N ASP A 177 8.07 -15.86 -3.54
CA ASP A 177 9.00 -15.73 -4.65
C ASP A 177 8.31 -14.92 -5.76
N SER A 178 8.65 -13.63 -5.84
CA SER A 178 8.08 -12.72 -6.84
C SER A 178 8.57 -12.99 -8.28
N THR A 179 9.56 -13.88 -8.48
CA THR A 179 9.96 -14.31 -9.83
C THR A 179 9.00 -15.36 -10.42
N GLN A 180 8.16 -15.97 -9.59
CA GLN A 180 7.24 -17.05 -9.97
C GLN A 180 5.77 -16.65 -9.70
N THR A 181 5.07 -16.20 -10.75
CA THR A 181 3.68 -15.68 -10.67
C THR A 181 2.62 -16.69 -10.20
N SER A 182 2.95 -17.98 -10.20
CA SER A 182 2.11 -19.10 -9.79
C SER A 182 2.58 -19.80 -8.50
N CYS A 183 3.53 -19.22 -7.75
CA CYS A 183 4.04 -19.84 -6.53
C CYS A 183 2.96 -19.97 -5.42
N PRO A 184 3.09 -20.93 -4.48
CA PRO A 184 2.09 -21.16 -3.43
C PRO A 184 1.75 -19.92 -2.59
N GLY A 185 2.74 -19.11 -2.20
CA GLY A 185 2.50 -17.85 -1.48
C GLY A 185 1.61 -16.85 -2.25
N MET A 186 1.66 -16.85 -3.60
CA MET A 186 0.80 -16.01 -4.44
C MET A 186 -0.64 -16.54 -4.46
N LYS A 187 -0.83 -17.86 -4.39
CA LYS A 187 -2.16 -18.48 -4.22
C LYS A 187 -2.76 -18.11 -2.87
N SER A 188 -1.98 -18.17 -1.79
CA SER A 188 -2.45 -17.79 -0.45
C SER A 188 -2.71 -16.30 -0.30
N LEU A 189 -1.89 -15.44 -0.91
CA LEU A 189 -2.17 -14.01 -0.98
C LEU A 189 -3.50 -13.73 -1.68
N LYS A 190 -3.76 -14.36 -2.83
CA LYS A 190 -5.05 -14.26 -3.55
C LYS A 190 -6.22 -14.74 -2.69
N ASN A 191 -6.07 -15.88 -2.01
CA ASN A 191 -7.08 -16.41 -1.08
C ASN A 191 -7.38 -15.44 0.07
N TYR A 192 -6.34 -14.84 0.67
CA TYR A 192 -6.50 -13.82 1.72
C TYR A 192 -7.19 -12.58 1.19
N LEU A 193 -6.73 -12.02 0.06
CA LEU A 193 -7.31 -10.82 -0.56
C LEU A 193 -8.79 -11.00 -0.92
N SER A 194 -9.17 -12.17 -1.43
CA SER A 194 -10.57 -12.49 -1.76
C SER A 194 -11.46 -12.49 -0.50
N LYS A 195 -11.07 -13.24 0.55
CA LYS A 195 -11.77 -13.25 1.85
C LYS A 195 -11.81 -11.87 2.53
N ALA A 196 -10.70 -11.13 2.45
CA ALA A 196 -10.59 -9.80 3.02
C ALA A 196 -11.54 -8.81 2.32
N ARG A 197 -11.63 -8.88 0.98
CA ARG A 197 -12.57 -8.11 0.16
C ARG A 197 -14.02 -8.45 0.50
N GLU A 198 -14.40 -9.72 0.57
CA GLU A 198 -15.75 -10.13 0.99
C GLU A 198 -16.12 -9.58 2.37
N SER A 199 -15.19 -9.66 3.33
CA SER A 199 -15.35 -9.12 4.69
C SER A 199 -15.41 -7.58 4.77
N ILE A 200 -14.89 -6.86 3.76
CA ILE A 200 -15.02 -5.40 3.67
C ILE A 200 -16.33 -5.02 2.97
N LEU A 201 -16.68 -5.71 1.87
CA LEU A 201 -17.92 -5.45 1.13
C LEU A 201 -19.18 -5.74 1.96
N SER A 202 -19.17 -6.76 2.82
CA SER A 202 -20.32 -7.13 3.65
C SER A 202 -20.73 -6.06 4.68
N ARG A 203 -19.83 -5.13 4.99
CA ARG A 203 -20.04 -4.02 5.95
C ARG A 203 -20.11 -2.63 5.30
N LEU A 204 -19.89 -2.55 3.99
CA LEU A 204 -20.04 -1.31 3.22
C LEU A 204 -21.51 -1.07 2.86
N GLN A 205 -21.87 0.19 2.64
CA GLN A 205 -23.18 0.54 2.10
C GLN A 205 -23.28 0.08 0.64
N LYS A 206 -24.49 -0.30 0.21
CA LYS A 206 -24.73 -0.65 -1.20
C LYS A 206 -24.38 0.54 -2.11
N PRO A 207 -23.74 0.29 -3.28
CA PRO A 207 -23.53 1.32 -4.30
C PRO A 207 -24.80 2.08 -4.62
N LEU A 208 -24.69 3.40 -4.81
CA LEU A 208 -25.76 4.19 -5.40
C LEU A 208 -25.95 3.78 -6.87
N GLY A 209 -27.21 3.71 -7.33
CA GLY A 209 -27.52 3.38 -8.73
C GLY A 209 -27.00 4.39 -9.77
N LEU A 210 -26.43 5.51 -9.32
CA LEU A 210 -25.77 6.52 -10.15
C LEU A 210 -24.23 6.43 -10.13
N LEU A 211 -23.64 5.47 -9.41
CA LEU A 211 -22.18 5.33 -9.29
C LEU A 211 -21.53 5.08 -10.65
N ASP A 212 -21.99 4.08 -11.40
CA ASP A 212 -21.39 3.69 -12.69
C ASP A 212 -21.43 4.82 -13.72
N THR A 213 -22.56 5.52 -13.82
CA THR A 213 -22.72 6.72 -14.66
C THR A 213 -21.75 7.83 -14.25
N THR A 214 -21.53 8.01 -12.94
CA THR A 214 -20.59 9.01 -12.43
C THR A 214 -19.13 8.63 -12.73
N VAL A 215 -18.76 7.35 -12.60
CA VAL A 215 -17.42 6.85 -12.97
C VAL A 215 -17.13 7.07 -14.46
N GLN A 216 -18.09 6.75 -15.33
CA GLN A 216 -18.00 7.01 -16.76
C GLN A 216 -17.80 8.50 -17.06
N TYR A 217 -18.52 9.38 -16.37
CA TYR A 217 -18.38 10.84 -16.53
C TYR A 217 -17.04 11.38 -16.02
N ILE A 218 -16.59 10.94 -14.84
CA ILE A 218 -15.30 11.35 -14.24
C ILE A 218 -14.11 11.00 -15.15
N SER A 219 -14.18 9.89 -15.89
CA SER A 219 -13.19 9.55 -16.92
C SER A 219 -13.05 10.64 -18.01
N GLY A 220 -14.15 11.33 -18.34
CA GLY A 220 -14.15 12.52 -19.20
C GLY A 220 -13.51 13.74 -18.52
N VAL A 221 -13.91 14.04 -17.28
CA VAL A 221 -13.36 15.16 -16.48
C VAL A 221 -11.84 15.04 -16.31
N ARG A 222 -11.32 13.83 -16.04
CA ARG A 222 -9.86 13.59 -15.95
C ARG A 222 -9.11 14.01 -17.21
N LYS A 223 -9.69 13.81 -18.40
CA LYS A 223 -9.08 14.19 -19.68
C LYS A 223 -9.09 15.71 -19.87
N GLN A 224 -10.18 16.38 -19.48
CA GLN A 224 -10.29 17.84 -19.51
C GLN A 224 -9.31 18.50 -18.53
N HIS A 225 -9.12 17.91 -17.36
CA HIS A 225 -8.25 18.40 -16.29
C HIS A 225 -6.87 17.69 -16.24
N ALA A 226 -6.39 17.13 -17.36
CA ALA A 226 -5.20 16.27 -17.36
C ALA A 226 -3.93 16.92 -16.78
N HIS A 227 -3.78 18.25 -16.89
CA HIS A 227 -2.64 19.00 -16.32
C HIS A 227 -2.81 19.36 -14.85
N PHE A 228 -4.04 19.37 -14.33
CA PHE A 228 -4.35 19.68 -12.94
C PHE A 228 -5.68 19.02 -12.53
N PRO A 229 -5.69 17.71 -12.19
CA PRO A 229 -6.89 16.90 -11.99
C PRO A 229 -7.54 17.13 -10.61
N VAL A 230 -7.81 18.40 -10.29
CA VAL A 230 -8.39 18.84 -9.02
C VAL A 230 -9.65 19.65 -9.30
N ILE A 231 -10.74 19.28 -8.62
CA ILE A 231 -12.02 20.00 -8.66
C ILE A 231 -12.50 20.32 -7.25
N THR A 232 -13.22 21.43 -7.09
CA THR A 232 -13.80 21.83 -5.80
C THR A 232 -15.10 21.08 -5.52
N TRP A 233 -15.47 20.98 -4.24
CA TRP A 233 -16.74 20.35 -3.84
C TRP A 233 -17.98 20.98 -4.52
N PRO A 234 -18.15 22.31 -4.59
CA PRO A 234 -19.27 22.91 -5.33
C PRO A 234 -19.28 22.49 -6.81
N HIS A 235 -18.12 22.48 -7.48
CA HIS A 235 -18.01 22.06 -8.87
C HIS A 235 -18.45 20.60 -9.04
N PHE A 236 -17.95 19.68 -8.21
CA PHE A 236 -18.38 18.28 -8.20
C PHE A 236 -19.91 18.14 -8.04
N THR A 237 -20.53 18.85 -7.09
CA THR A 237 -22.00 18.76 -6.91
C THR A 237 -22.79 19.30 -8.10
N THR A 238 -22.28 20.33 -8.79
CA THR A 238 -22.89 20.84 -10.03
C THR A 238 -22.75 19.84 -11.17
N LEU A 239 -21.59 19.21 -11.34
CA LEU A 239 -21.37 18.18 -12.36
C LEU A 239 -22.34 17.01 -12.18
N VAL A 240 -22.46 16.47 -10.97
CA VAL A 240 -23.39 15.36 -10.65
C VAL A 240 -24.84 15.75 -10.96
N ARG A 241 -25.26 16.98 -10.66
CA ARG A 241 -26.62 17.46 -10.94
C ARG A 241 -26.89 17.62 -12.43
N ASN A 242 -25.97 18.22 -13.18
CA ASN A 242 -26.19 18.54 -14.58
C ASN A 242 -26.11 17.29 -15.48
N GLU A 243 -25.19 16.37 -15.17
CA GLU A 243 -24.72 15.34 -16.12
C GLU A 243 -25.12 13.91 -15.71
N VAL A 244 -25.41 13.69 -14.42
CA VAL A 244 -25.73 12.35 -13.88
C VAL A 244 -27.18 12.27 -13.42
N ASN A 245 -27.62 13.18 -12.53
CA ASN A 245 -29.00 13.21 -12.02
C ASN A 245 -29.39 14.60 -11.46
N PRO A 246 -30.29 15.35 -12.13
CA PRO A 246 -30.77 16.65 -11.65
C PRO A 246 -31.41 16.65 -10.26
N LEU A 247 -31.88 15.49 -9.78
CA LEU A 247 -32.48 15.31 -8.45
C LEU A 247 -31.44 14.96 -7.36
N ALA A 248 -30.14 15.00 -7.67
CA ALA A 248 -29.06 14.72 -6.73
C ALA A 248 -28.93 15.82 -5.64
N GLY A 249 -29.67 15.65 -4.54
CA GLY A 249 -29.43 16.36 -3.28
C GLY A 249 -28.05 16.07 -2.67
N ASP A 250 -27.60 16.92 -1.74
CA ASP A 250 -26.26 16.86 -1.14
C ASP A 250 -25.90 15.50 -0.52
N ASN A 251 -26.87 14.81 0.07
CA ASN A 251 -26.66 13.48 0.65
C ASN A 251 -26.23 12.44 -0.41
N HIS A 252 -26.81 12.49 -1.60
CA HIS A 252 -26.40 11.64 -2.72
C HIS A 252 -24.95 11.94 -3.11
N CYS A 253 -24.60 13.23 -3.26
CA CYS A 253 -23.24 13.64 -3.60
C CYS A 253 -22.22 13.21 -2.53
N ARG A 254 -22.57 13.30 -1.24
CA ARG A 254 -21.69 12.90 -0.12
C ARG A 254 -21.45 11.39 -0.08
N GLN A 255 -22.48 10.60 -0.30
CA GLN A 255 -22.35 9.14 -0.38
C GLN A 255 -21.60 8.72 -1.66
N LEU A 256 -21.85 9.40 -2.77
CA LEU A 256 -21.20 9.16 -4.06
C LEU A 256 -19.69 9.43 -4.01
N ILE A 257 -19.25 10.56 -3.44
CA ILE A 257 -17.81 10.86 -3.33
C ILE A 257 -17.09 9.86 -2.41
N GLN A 258 -17.75 9.39 -1.34
CA GLN A 258 -17.23 8.31 -0.49
C GLN A 258 -17.09 7.00 -1.26
N GLN A 259 -18.09 6.62 -2.06
CA GLN A 259 -18.04 5.42 -2.89
C GLN A 259 -16.95 5.51 -3.95
N LEU A 260 -16.80 6.66 -4.62
CA LEU A 260 -15.73 6.93 -5.58
C LEU A 260 -14.34 6.84 -4.93
N GLN A 261 -14.18 7.34 -3.70
CA GLN A 261 -12.91 7.23 -2.96
C GLN A 261 -12.61 5.77 -2.55
N LEU A 262 -13.63 4.99 -2.18
CA LEU A 262 -13.48 3.57 -1.84
C LEU A 262 -13.00 2.71 -3.02
N ILE A 263 -13.42 3.05 -4.24
CA ILE A 263 -12.96 2.36 -5.47
C ILE A 263 -11.69 3.00 -6.09
N GLY A 264 -11.11 4.02 -5.44
CA GLY A 264 -9.88 4.69 -5.91
C GLY A 264 -10.07 5.66 -7.07
N GLU A 265 -11.30 5.99 -7.45
CA GLU A 265 -11.57 6.89 -8.59
C GLU A 265 -11.35 8.37 -8.25
N VAL A 266 -11.42 8.76 -6.98
CA VAL A 266 -11.11 10.13 -6.53
C VAL A 266 -10.35 10.12 -5.21
N TYR A 267 -9.59 11.18 -4.94
CA TYR A 267 -9.04 11.43 -3.61
C TYR A 267 -9.60 12.73 -3.03
N ILE A 268 -10.07 12.69 -1.78
CA ILE A 268 -10.60 13.86 -1.08
C ILE A 268 -9.51 14.42 -0.16
N PHE A 269 -9.03 15.62 -0.48
CA PHE A 269 -8.26 16.41 0.46
C PHE A 269 -9.22 17.21 1.35
N LEU A 270 -9.21 16.91 2.65
CA LEU A 270 -9.82 17.78 3.66
C LEU A 270 -8.78 18.85 4.02
N LEU A 271 -8.99 20.06 3.49
CA LEU A 271 -8.23 21.28 3.82
C LEU A 271 -8.90 22.00 5.01
#